data_AF-A0A955K3B8-F1
#
_entry.id   AF-A0A955K3B8-F1
#
_cell.length_a   1.000
_cell.length_b   1.000
_cell.length_c   1.000
_cell.angle_alpha   90.00
_cell.angle_beta   90.00
_cell.angle_gamma   90.00
#
_symmetry.space_group_name_H-M   'P 1'
#
loop_
_entity.id
_entity.type
_entity.pdbx_description
1 polymer ?
#
loop_
_entity_poly.entity_id
_entity_poly.type
_entity_poly.pdbx_seq_one_letter_code
_entity_poly.pdbx_strand_id
1 'polypeptide(L)' 'MTTQEKIAKNLKYVRDQKRMTQEDVAKKAKISTNYYSRIERCDAVPTITTLEQIVKALGVKSSEILPF' A
#
# COMPACT_ATOMS: atom_id res chain seq x y z
N MET A 1 -13.17 0.60 12.38
CA MET A 1 -12.09 0.19 11.45
C MET A 1 -10.90 -0.29 12.25
N THR A 2 -10.35 -1.46 11.91
CA THR A 2 -9.10 -2.00 12.46
C THR A 2 -7.88 -1.22 11.93
N THR A 3 -6.72 -1.42 12.56
CA THR A 3 -5.44 -0.85 12.07
C THR A 3 -5.14 -1.28 10.63
N GLN A 4 -5.46 -2.53 10.28
CA GLN A 4 -5.23 -3.07 8.93
C GLN A 4 -6.11 -2.37 7.89
N GLU A 5 -7.40 -2.16 8.20
CA GLU A 5 -8.33 -1.45 7.30
C GLU A 5 -7.90 0.01 7.08
N LYS A 6 -7.39 0.69 8.12
CA LYS A 6 -6.85 2.05 8.00
C LYS A 6 -5.63 2.09 7.07
N ILE A 7 -4.69 1.15 7.24
CA ILE A 7 -3.50 1.04 6.39
C ILE A 7 -3.91 0.79 4.93
N ALA A 8 -4.79 -0.18 4.66
CA ALA A 8 -5.28 -0.47 3.31
C ALA A 8 -5.93 0.77 2.65
N LYS A 9 -6.76 1.49 3.40
CA LYS A 9 -7.40 2.73 2.93
C LYS A 9 -6.37 3.83 2.64
N ASN A 10 -5.38 4.01 3.52
CA ASN A 10 -4.33 5.02 3.33
C ASN A 10 -3.46 4.72 2.11
N LEU A 11 -3.10 3.45 1.88
CA LEU A 11 -2.36 3.01 0.70
C LEU A 11 -3.11 3.37 -0.59
N LYS A 12 -4.39 3.01 -0.67
CA LYS A 12 -5.24 3.34 -1.81
C LYS A 12 -5.36 4.85 -2.02
N TYR A 13 -5.63 5.60 -0.94
CA TYR A 13 -5.75 7.05 -0.98
C TYR A 13 -4.48 7.71 -1.52
N VAL A 14 -3.32 7.39 -0.97
CA VAL A 14 -2.03 7.94 -1.41
C VAL A 14 -1.73 7.55 -2.85
N ARG A 15 -1.99 6.29 -3.25
CA ARG A 15 -1.82 5.85 -4.63
C ARG A 15 -2.65 6.69 -5.61
N ASP A 16 -3.93 6.90 -5.29
CA ASP A 16 -4.85 7.68 -6.11
C ASP A 16 -4.41 9.16 -6.20
N GLN A 17 -3.96 9.76 -5.09
CA GLN A 17 -3.39 11.12 -5.08
C GLN A 17 -2.16 11.25 -5.97
N LYS A 18 -1.35 10.19 -6.07
CA LYS A 18 -0.16 10.13 -6.93
C LYS A 18 -0.46 9.72 -8.37
N ARG A 19 -1.74 9.50 -8.72
CA ARG A 19 -2.18 9.04 -10.05
C ARG A 19 -1.46 7.78 -10.52
N MET A 20 -1.12 6.89 -9.59
CA MET A 20 -0.48 5.62 -9.89
C MET A 20 -1.53 4.52 -10.02
N THR A 21 -1.36 3.64 -11.00
CA THR A 21 -2.14 2.41 -11.08
C THR A 21 -1.67 1.41 -10.01
N GLN A 22 -2.49 0.39 -9.71
CA GLN A 22 -2.07 -0.70 -8.84
C GLN A 22 -0.84 -1.43 -9.40
N GLU A 23 -0.73 -1.53 -10.73
CA GLU A 23 0.42 -2.13 -11.41
C GLU A 23 1.70 -1.30 -11.23
N ASP A 24 1.60 0.04 -11.30
CA ASP A 24 2.75 0.93 -11.08
C ASP A 24 3.37 0.73 -9.70
N VAL A 25 2.54 0.66 -8.66
CA VAL A 25 3.01 0.45 -7.28
C VAL A 25 3.57 -0.96 -7.14
N ALA A 26 2.85 -1.98 -7.62
CA ALA A 26 3.27 -3.37 -7.50
C ALA A 26 4.63 -3.62 -8.19
N LYS A 27 4.81 -3.08 -9.41
CA LYS A 27 6.07 -3.16 -10.16
C LYS A 27 7.23 -2.50 -9.40
N LYS A 28 7.03 -1.29 -8.87
CA LYS A 28 8.05 -0.58 -8.08
C LYS A 28 8.35 -1.27 -6.74
N ALA A 29 7.33 -1.85 -6.10
CA ALA A 29 7.46 -2.59 -4.85
C ALA A 29 7.95 -4.04 -5.05
N LYS A 30 8.15 -4.50 -6.30
CA LYS A 30 8.56 -5.86 -6.67
C LYS A 30 7.62 -6.95 -6.13
N ILE A 31 6.31 -6.70 -6.19
CA ILE A 31 5.25 -7.66 -5.83
C ILE A 31 4.27 -7.82 -7.00
N SER A 32 3.38 -8.82 -6.92
CA SER A 32 2.35 -8.98 -7.94
C SER A 32 1.23 -7.95 -7.79
N THR A 33 0.69 -7.47 -8.92
CA THR A 33 -0.45 -6.54 -8.93
C THR A 33 -1.66 -7.11 -8.20
N ASN A 34 -1.93 -8.42 -8.33
CA ASN A 34 -3.01 -9.09 -7.60
C ASN A 34 -2.80 -9.03 -6.09
N TYR A 35 -1.58 -9.25 -5.60
CA TYR A 35 -1.29 -9.17 -4.17
C TYR A 35 -1.46 -7.74 -3.64
N TYR A 36 -0.94 -6.74 -4.36
CA TYR A 36 -1.16 -5.33 -4.01
C TYR A 36 -2.64 -4.95 -4.01
N SER A 37 -3.41 -5.42 -5.00
CA SER A 37 -4.86 -5.19 -5.09
C SER A 37 -5.61 -5.77 -3.87
N ARG A 38 -5.22 -6.97 -3.41
CA ARG A 38 -5.78 -7.58 -2.20
C ARG A 38 -5.43 -6.81 -0.93
N ILE A 39 -4.22 -6.25 -0.85
CA ILE A 39 -3.81 -5.37 0.27
C ILE A 39 -4.72 -4.15 0.34
N GLU A 40 -4.99 -3.47 -0.78
CA GLU A 40 -5.87 -2.29 -0.79
C GLU A 40 -7.33 -2.58 -0.42
N ARG A 41 -7.77 -3.85 -0.55
CA ARG A 41 -9.08 -4.32 -0.10
C ARG A 41 -9.08 -4.89 1.32
N CYS A 42 -7.92 -4.94 1.99
CA CYS A 42 -7.74 -5.60 3.28
C CYS A 42 -7.97 -7.14 3.24
N ASP A 43 -7.95 -7.77 2.05
CA ASP A 43 -8.05 -9.22 1.84
C ASP A 43 -6.71 -9.96 2.05
N ALA A 44 -5.65 -9.20 2.28
CA ALA A 44 -4.31 -9.69 2.57
C ALA A 44 -3.55 -8.67 3.41
N VAL A 45 -2.76 -9.16 4.38
CA VAL A 45 -1.92 -8.34 5.24
C VAL A 45 -0.47 -8.43 4.73
N PRO A 46 0.18 -7.31 4.37
CA PRO A 46 1.58 -7.32 4.01
C PRO A 46 2.46 -7.58 5.22
N THR A 47 3.62 -8.19 5.01
CA THR A 47 4.70 -8.16 6.01
C THR A 47 5.22 -6.74 6.19
N ILE A 48 5.95 -6.46 7.27
CA ILE A 48 6.59 -5.15 7.45
C ILE A 48 7.55 -4.81 6.31
N THR A 49 8.33 -5.79 5.83
CA THR A 49 9.23 -5.61 4.69
C THR A 49 8.47 -5.26 3.40
N THR A 50 7.35 -5.94 3.14
CA THR A 50 6.50 -5.62 1.98
C THR A 50 5.87 -4.24 2.12
N LEU A 51 5.40 -3.88 3.32
CA LEU A 51 4.83 -2.55 3.57
C LEU A 51 5.88 -1.46 3.34
N GLU A 52 7.12 -1.67 3.78
CA GLU A 52 8.23 -0.75 3.52
C GLU A 52 8.48 -0.58 2.02
N GLN A 53 8.50 -1.68 1.25
CA GLN A 53 8.65 -1.63 -0.21
C GLN A 53 7.53 -0.84 -0.89
N ILE A 54 6.28 -1.03 -0.45
CA ILE A 54 5.12 -0.29 -0.95
C ILE A 54 5.23 1.19 -0.62
N VAL A 55 5.56 1.54 0.63
CA VAL A 55 5.76 2.93 1.08
C VAL A 55 6.85 3.63 0.26
N LYS A 56 7.98 2.95 0.01
CA LYS A 56 9.05 3.44 -0.87
C LYS A 56 8.60 3.58 -2.32
N ALA A 57 7.83 2.62 -2.84
CA ALA A 57 7.28 2.66 -4.20
C ALA A 57 6.31 3.83 -4.42
N LEU A 58 5.53 4.15 -3.39
CA LEU A 58 4.67 5.32 -3.34
C LEU A 58 5.46 6.62 -3.09
N GLY A 59 6.71 6.54 -2.59
CA GLY A 59 7.53 7.71 -2.30
C GLY A 59 6.91 8.60 -1.22
N VAL A 60 6.47 7.98 -0.12
CA VAL A 60 5.86 8.64 1.04
C VAL A 60 6.55 8.19 2.32
N LYS A 61 6.32 8.90 3.43
CA LYS A 61 6.75 8.46 4.76
C LYS A 61 5.78 7.42 5.31
N SER A 62 6.27 6.54 6.20
CA SER A 62 5.42 5.55 6.87
C SER A 62 4.29 6.20 7.68
N SER A 63 4.49 7.39 8.22
CA SER A 63 3.48 8.17 8.96
C SER A 63 2.27 8.59 8.12
N GLU A 64 2.38 8.57 6.79
CA GLU A 64 1.24 8.83 5.89
C GLU A 64 0.36 7.57 5.73
N ILE A 65 0.88 6.39 6.10
CA ILE A 65 0.21 5.10 5.97
C ILE A 65 -0.21 4.52 7.32
N LEU A 66 0.66 4.60 8.33
CA LEU A 66 0.43 4.07 9.68
C LEU A 66 -0.50 5.02 10.47
N PRO A 67 -1.53 4.49 11.15
CA PRO A 67 -2.54 5.32 11.82
C PRO A 67 -2.19 5.69 13.27
N PHE A 68 -0.91 5.64 13.66
CA PHE A 68 -0.40 5.89 15.01
C PHE A 68 0.96 6.58 14.97
#